data_AF-C0VPH6-F1
#
_entry.id   AF-C0VPH6-F1
#
_cell.length_a   1.000
_cell.length_b   1.000
_cell.length_c   1.000
_cell.angle_alpha   90.00
_cell.angle_beta   90.00
_cell.angle_gamma   90.00
#
_symmetry.space_group_name_H-M   'P 1'
#
loop_
_entity.id
_entity.type
_entity.pdbx_description
1 polymer ?
#
loop_
_entity_poly.entity_id
_entity_poly.type
_entity_poly.pdbx_seq_one_letter_code
_entity_poly.pdbx_strand_id
1 'polypeptide(L)' 'DTNVEATEKLSVRAGQLCPKTGYWFTVAQENSRQYFKQGEILPELKTQDWGEVYWQFDSE' A
#
# COMPACT_ATOMS: atom_id res chain seq x y z
N ASP A 1 -1.08 19.94 21.24
CA ASP A 1 -1.84 19.21 20.22
C ASP A 1 -0.88 18.56 19.26
N THR A 2 -0.91 17.23 19.12
CA THR A 2 -1.07 16.53 17.83
C THR A 2 -1.06 15.04 18.15
N ASN A 3 -2.23 14.54 18.55
CA ASN A 3 -2.57 13.13 18.47
C ASN A 3 -2.69 12.80 16.98
N VAL A 4 -1.58 12.53 16.28
CA VAL A 4 -1.67 11.87 14.97
C VAL A 4 -1.83 10.40 15.25
N GLU A 5 -3.09 9.98 15.13
CA GLU A 5 -3.60 8.63 15.14
C GLU A 5 -2.54 7.61 14.72
N ALA A 6 -2.20 6.72 15.65
CA ALA A 6 -1.53 5.46 15.36
C ALA A 6 -2.50 4.57 14.56
N THR A 7 -2.86 5.00 13.36
CA THR A 7 -3.39 4.11 12.33
C THR A 7 -2.26 3.14 12.07
N GLU A 8 -2.42 1.89 12.51
CA GLU A 8 -1.45 0.84 12.27
C GLU A 8 -1.07 0.86 10.78
N LYS A 9 0.12 1.37 10.48
CA LYS A 9 0.59 1.53 9.10
C LYS A 9 0.91 0.15 8.55
N LEU A 10 -0.12 -0.56 8.11
CA LEU A 10 0.03 -1.82 7.41
C LEU A 10 0.78 -1.54 6.12
N SER A 11 1.93 -2.19 5.96
CA SER A 11 2.72 -2.12 4.73
C SER A 11 2.99 -3.52 4.22
N VAL A 12 2.82 -3.71 2.93
CA VAL A 12 2.88 -5.02 2.27
C VAL A 12 3.68 -4.86 1.00
N ARG A 13 4.61 -5.77 0.77
CA ARG A 13 5.40 -5.79 -0.45
C ARG A 13 4.49 -6.05 -1.65
N ALA A 14 4.72 -5.33 -2.73
CA ALA A 14 4.07 -5.60 -4.00
C ALA A 14 4.36 -7.05 -4.45
N GLY A 15 3.36 -7.69 -5.04
CA GLY A 15 3.36 -9.12 -5.35
C GLY A 15 2.93 -10.02 -4.18
N GLN A 16 2.65 -9.47 -3.00
CA GLN A 16 2.07 -10.22 -1.87
C GLN A 16 0.55 -10.05 -1.80
N LEU A 17 -0.09 -10.97 -1.09
CA LEU A 17 -1.52 -10.90 -0.80
C LEU A 17 -1.82 -9.72 0.14
N CYS A 18 -2.85 -8.97 -0.21
CA CYS A 18 -3.36 -7.86 0.56
C CYS A 18 -3.95 -8.41 1.87
N PRO A 19 -3.46 -7.98 3.05
CA PRO A 19 -3.90 -8.50 4.33
C PRO A 19 -5.24 -7.91 4.76
N LYS A 20 -5.64 -6.75 4.21
CA LYS A 20 -6.84 -6.02 4.62
C LYS A 20 -7.49 -5.31 3.43
N THR A 21 -8.79 -5.46 3.31
CA THR A 21 -9.59 -4.70 2.34
C THR A 21 -9.58 -3.21 2.68
N GLY A 22 -9.32 -2.36 1.70
CA GLY A 22 -9.35 -0.91 1.83
C GLY A 22 -8.53 -0.21 0.74
N TYR A 23 -8.27 1.08 0.93
CA TYR A 23 -7.39 1.87 0.09
C TYR A 23 -5.94 1.68 0.50
N TRP A 24 -5.10 1.36 -0.48
CA TRP A 24 -3.66 1.28 -0.34
C TRP A 24 -3.01 2.22 -1.35
N PHE A 25 -1.82 2.73 -1.03
CA PHE A 25 -1.01 3.55 -1.93
C PHE A 25 0.44 3.14 -1.83
N THR A 26 1.24 3.49 -2.83
CA THR A 26 2.69 3.34 -2.75
C THR A 26 3.39 4.67 -2.97
N VAL A 27 4.56 4.81 -2.36
CA VAL A 27 5.46 5.94 -2.62
C VAL A 27 6.26 5.77 -3.91
N ALA A 28 6.27 4.56 -4.49
CA ALA A 28 7.00 4.28 -5.72
C ALA A 28 6.36 4.94 -6.95
N GLN A 29 5.07 5.27 -6.91
CA GLN A 29 4.34 5.87 -8.01
C GLN A 29 3.37 6.94 -7.52
N GLU A 30 3.38 8.10 -8.17
CA GLU A 30 2.41 9.17 -7.95
C GLU A 30 0.99 8.72 -8.31
N ASN A 31 0.00 9.12 -7.51
CA ASN A 31 -1.41 8.73 -7.68
C ASN A 31 -1.66 7.21 -7.70
N SER A 32 -0.80 6.43 -7.04
CA SER A 32 -0.95 4.98 -6.93
C SER A 32 -2.07 4.53 -5.97
N ARG A 33 -2.73 5.46 -5.27
CA ARG A 33 -3.79 5.14 -4.31
C ARG A 33 -4.93 4.38 -5.00
N GLN A 34 -5.17 3.15 -4.55
CA GLN A 34 -6.11 2.23 -5.17
C GLN A 34 -6.75 1.33 -4.11
N TYR A 35 -7.98 0.90 -4.37
CA TYR A 35 -8.70 0.02 -3.44
C TYR A 35 -8.38 -1.44 -3.74
N PHE A 36 -8.00 -2.19 -2.71
CA PHE A 36 -7.73 -3.61 -2.79
C PHE A 36 -8.56 -4.36 -1.77
N LYS A 37 -8.94 -5.58 -2.09
CA LYS A 37 -9.60 -6.50 -1.16
C LYS A 37 -8.59 -7.41 -0.50
N GLN A 38 -8.91 -7.85 0.71
CA GLN A 38 -8.16 -8.87 1.42
C GLN A 38 -8.05 -10.12 0.55
N GLY A 39 -6.83 -10.63 0.39
CA GLY A 39 -6.51 -11.78 -0.46
C GLY A 39 -6.24 -11.42 -1.93
N GLU A 40 -6.37 -10.16 -2.35
CA GLU A 40 -5.92 -9.74 -3.69
C GLU A 40 -4.41 -9.54 -3.72
N ILE A 41 -3.77 -9.85 -4.84
CA ILE A 41 -2.33 -9.63 -4.99
C ILE A 41 -2.11 -8.15 -5.30
N LEU A 42 -1.31 -7.48 -4.46
CA LEU A 42 -0.92 -6.11 -4.70
C LEU A 42 0.00 -6.04 -5.94
N PRO A 43 -0.26 -5.16 -6.92
CA PRO A 43 0.48 -5.17 -8.17
C PRO A 43 1.92 -4.67 -7.97
N GLU A 44 2.87 -5.38 -8.59
CA GLU A 44 4.26 -4.94 -8.71
C GLU A 44 4.35 -3.79 -9.71
N LEU A 45 4.65 -2.60 -9.18
CA LEU A 45 4.95 -1.45 -10.01
C LEU A 45 6.40 -1.56 -10.44
N LYS A 46 6.63 -1.88 -11.72
CA LYS A 46 7.97 -1.87 -12.32
C LYS A 46 8.41 -0.44 -12.57
N THR A 47 8.71 0.29 -11.50
CA THR A 47 9.37 1.59 -11.62
C THR A 47 10.85 1.31 -11.88
N GLN A 48 11.36 1.89 -12.96
CA GLN A 48 12.56 1.42 -13.67
C GLN A 48 13.88 1.50 -12.87
N ASP A 49 13.86 2.06 -11.65
CA ASP A 49 15.05 2.26 -10.81
C ASP A 49 14.80 2.11 -9.29
N TRP A 50 13.57 1.82 -8.83
CA TRP A 50 13.19 1.92 -7.42
C TRP A 50 12.91 0.56 -6.77
N GLY A 51 13.90 -0.34 -6.80
CA GLY A 51 13.95 -1.53 -5.92
C GLY A 51 12.61 -2.27 -5.70
N GLU A 52 12.36 -2.67 -4.45
CA GLU A 52 11.13 -3.36 -4.06
C GLU A 52 10.02 -2.35 -3.73
N VAL A 53 8.85 -2.51 -4.35
CA VAL A 53 7.68 -1.64 -4.09
C VAL A 53 6.91 -2.12 -2.88
N TYR A 54 6.53 -1.19 -2.01
CA TYR A 54 5.68 -1.46 -0.85
C TYR A 54 4.40 -0.63 -0.94
N TRP A 55 3.28 -1.31 -0.74
CA TRP A 55 1.95 -0.75 -0.60
C TRP A 55 1.67 -0.48 0.87
N GLN A 56 1.18 0.71 1.18
CA GLN A 56 0.82 1.17 2.51
C GLN A 56 -0.69 1.36 2.59
N PHE A 57 -1.30 0.90 3.67
CA PHE A 57 -2.71 1.10 3.93
C PHE A 57 -2.99 2.56 4.27
N ASP A 58 -4.02 3.12 3.65
CA ASP A 58 -4.45 4.50 3.83
C ASP A 58 -5.71 4.57 4.69
N SER A 59 -6.79 3.92 4.22
CA SER A 59 -8.10 3.96 4.86
C SER A 59 -8.94 2.73 4.47
N GLU A 60 -9.90 2.36 5.29
CA GLU A 60 -10.92 1.36 4.93
C GLU A 60 -12.00 1.95 4.02
#